data_AF-A0A7S1VEM8-F1
#
_entry.id   AF-A0A7S1VEM8-F1
#
_cell.length_a   1.000
_cell.length_b   1.000
_cell.length_c   1.000
_cell.angle_alpha   90.00
_cell.angle_beta   90.00
_cell.angle_gamma   90.00
#
_symmetry.space_group_name_H-M   'P 1'
#
loop_
_entity.id
_entity.type
_entity.pdbx_description
1 polymer ?
#
loop_
_entity_poly.entity_id
_entity_poly.type
_entity_poly.pdbx_seq_one_letter_code
_entity_poly.pdbx_strand_id
1 'polypeptide(L)'
;VDELCEAGDALAASLDRLGAAPSPLPRSDNDEISLALCRPEHYVEDLSLDSTAHVRMKGETRAMIGYLMRLLGAPPAAADDPDLHLHAFIAEWAEEAVSRRDKALLRHIKRLRDNLRALTDAGITSPSDNFAVIRAALVPDAAVGPDERRRKLEEDATRLMETVESLERTRDNLSGQLDAFRVYLDNVRVRAAAAQATGANKRSLGKRRSLRLLPSRSGRSTSPSSSTRPASPASKVLSLTYPDAAETRVIAESDVPHSRRDRTSVLFASPSPGTITVTLQYRAHTVHEASFVLDDILAASAAADPVFATTYIRFHTDSLLSLVNRVFVVDTWDDQKK
;
A
#
# COMPACT_ATOMS: atom_id res chain seq x y z
N VAL A 1 -6.31 4.61 28.95
CA VAL A 1 -6.45 3.68 27.81
C VAL A 1 -7.30 2.49 28.24
N ASP A 2 -7.11 2.01 29.47
CA ASP A 2 -7.89 0.94 30.09
C ASP A 2 -9.41 1.21 30.24
N GLU A 3 -9.87 2.46 30.20
CA GLU A 3 -11.30 2.79 30.29
C GLU A 3 -12.03 2.82 28.93
N LEU A 4 -11.32 2.68 27.80
CA LEU A 4 -11.90 2.83 26.45
C LEU A 4 -11.95 1.53 25.62
N CYS A 5 -11.42 0.43 26.16
CA CYS A 5 -11.41 -0.87 25.49
C CYS A 5 -12.12 -1.88 26.38
N GLU A 6 -13.30 -2.35 25.97
CA GLU A 6 -13.91 -3.48 26.67
C GLU A 6 -13.04 -4.72 26.45
N ALA A 7 -12.92 -5.57 27.47
CA ALA A 7 -12.11 -6.78 27.41
C ALA A 7 -12.68 -7.74 26.34
N GLY A 8 -12.12 -7.71 25.14
CA GLY A 8 -12.58 -8.47 23.98
C GLY A 8 -12.63 -7.68 22.67
N ASP A 9 -12.44 -6.36 22.69
CA ASP A 9 -12.44 -5.55 21.47
C ASP A 9 -11.23 -5.86 20.57
N ALA A 10 -11.46 -5.87 19.24
CA ALA A 10 -10.41 -6.06 18.24
C ALA A 10 -9.26 -5.04 18.38
N LEU A 11 -9.57 -3.87 18.93
CA LEU A 11 -8.60 -2.81 19.23
C LEU A 11 -7.72 -3.16 20.44
N ALA A 12 -8.27 -3.81 21.47
CA ALA A 12 -7.50 -4.33 22.60
C ALA A 12 -6.53 -5.43 22.13
N ALA A 13 -7.00 -6.36 21.30
CA ALA A 13 -6.15 -7.40 20.70
C ALA A 13 -5.03 -6.83 19.82
N SER A 14 -5.30 -5.70 19.15
CA SER A 14 -4.30 -4.99 18.33
C SER A 14 -3.27 -4.24 19.20
N LEU A 15 -3.71 -3.64 20.31
CA LEU A 15 -2.84 -2.98 21.28
C LEU A 15 -1.94 -3.97 22.03
N ASP A 16 -2.47 -5.15 22.38
CA ASP A 16 -1.69 -6.22 23.01
C ASP A 16 -0.57 -6.74 22.09
N ARG A 17 -0.81 -6.79 20.77
CA ARG A 17 0.21 -7.16 19.78
C ARG A 17 1.31 -6.10 19.61
N LEU A 18 0.97 -4.82 19.78
CA LEU A 18 1.93 -3.71 19.68
C LEU A 18 2.89 -3.64 20.89
N GLY A 19 2.56 -4.34 21.99
CA GLY A 19 3.38 -4.40 23.18
C GLY A 19 3.33 -3.12 24.02
N ALA A 20 3.99 -3.15 25.18
CA ALA A 20 4.04 -2.00 26.07
C ALA A 20 4.75 -0.81 25.39
N ALA A 21 4.19 0.39 25.53
CA ALA A 21 4.79 1.60 24.98
C ALA A 21 6.24 1.76 25.46
N PRO A 22 7.19 2.11 24.58
CA PRO A 22 8.57 2.31 24.96
C PRO A 22 8.67 3.39 26.04
N SER A 23 9.56 3.17 27.01
CA SER A 23 9.80 4.12 28.10
C SER A 23 10.18 5.49 27.53
N PRO A 24 9.61 6.60 28.06
CA PRO A 24 9.86 7.93 27.55
C PRO A 24 11.36 8.26 27.58
N LEU A 25 11.85 8.86 26.49
CA LEU A 25 13.24 9.27 26.37
C LEU A 25 13.60 10.32 27.44
N PRO A 26 14.85 10.32 27.94
CA PRO A 26 15.33 11.36 28.83
C PRO A 26 15.23 12.73 28.16
N ARG A 27 14.90 13.77 28.94
CA ARG A 27 14.64 15.14 28.42
C ARG A 27 15.80 15.74 27.62
N SER A 28 17.02 15.22 27.78
CA SER A 28 18.21 15.63 27.02
C SER A 28 18.17 15.23 25.56
N ASP A 29 17.46 14.15 25.23
CA ASP A 29 17.41 13.53 23.90
C ASP A 29 16.06 13.79 23.20
N ASN A 30 15.22 14.61 23.84
CA ASN A 30 13.89 14.94 23.38
C ASN A 30 13.97 16.18 22.47
N ASP A 31 14.32 15.97 21.20
CA ASP A 31 14.22 17.02 20.19
C ASP A 31 12.75 17.45 20.07
N GLU A 32 12.50 18.75 20.30
CA GLU A 32 11.17 19.33 20.26
C GLU A 32 10.72 19.47 18.79
N ILE A 33 10.27 18.36 18.19
CA ILE A 33 9.67 18.37 16.86
C ILE A 33 8.27 18.97 17.00
N SER A 34 8.16 20.28 16.75
CA SER A 34 6.87 20.98 16.67
C SER A 34 6.12 20.53 15.41
N LEU A 35 5.47 19.36 15.49
CA LEU A 35 4.54 18.93 14.46
C LEU A 35 3.29 19.79 14.57
N ALA A 36 3.17 20.78 13.68
CA ALA A 36 1.89 21.40 13.41
C ALA A 36 0.98 20.33 12.81
N LEU A 37 0.16 19.71 13.65
CA LEU A 37 -0.91 18.83 13.19
C LEU A 37 -1.81 19.68 12.29
N CYS A 38 -1.68 19.51 10.97
CA CYS A 38 -2.72 19.94 10.05
C CYS A 38 -4.00 19.22 10.51
N ARG A 39 -4.95 20.01 11.01
CA ARG A 39 -6.27 19.48 11.34
C ARG A 39 -6.85 18.84 10.08
N PRO A 40 -7.69 17.79 10.20
CA PRO A 40 -8.39 17.18 9.06
C PRO A 40 -9.23 18.18 8.24
N GLU A 41 -9.37 19.42 8.72
CA GLU A 41 -10.05 20.55 8.11
C GLU A 41 -9.36 21.08 6.84
N HIS A 42 -8.11 20.69 6.55
CA HIS A 42 -7.35 21.22 5.41
C HIS A 42 -7.50 20.43 4.09
N TYR A 43 -8.34 19.40 4.02
CA TYR A 43 -8.66 18.73 2.75
C TYR A 43 -9.84 19.37 2.00
N VAL A 44 -10.20 20.61 2.31
CA VAL A 44 -11.14 21.40 1.49
C VAL A 44 -10.37 22.59 0.92
N GLU A 45 -9.52 22.30 -0.06
CA GLU A 45 -9.03 23.33 -0.97
C GLU A 45 -10.23 23.94 -1.71
N ASP A 46 -10.27 25.27 -1.64
CA ASP A 46 -11.12 26.19 -2.38
C ASP A 46 -12.62 26.22 -2.06
N LEU A 47 -13.04 27.18 -1.22
CA LEU A 47 -14.22 28.05 -1.43
C LEU A 47 -14.37 29.10 -0.29
N SER A 48 -13.86 30.32 -0.54
CA SER A 48 -14.25 31.62 0.08
C SER A 48 -14.58 31.68 1.59
N LEU A 49 -13.76 32.38 2.39
CA LEU A 49 -13.91 32.50 3.86
C LEU A 49 -15.31 32.96 4.34
N ASP A 50 -16.05 33.82 3.61
CA ASP A 50 -17.40 34.24 4.02
C ASP A 50 -18.47 33.16 3.77
N SER A 51 -18.25 32.29 2.78
CA SER A 51 -19.09 31.09 2.55
C SER A 51 -18.82 30.02 3.62
N THR A 52 -17.61 29.95 4.17
CA THR A 52 -17.24 28.91 5.14
C THR A 52 -18.05 28.96 6.44
N ALA A 53 -18.43 30.15 6.92
CA ALA A 53 -19.17 30.26 8.18
C ALA A 53 -20.57 29.65 8.05
N HIS A 54 -21.32 30.03 7.01
CA HIS A 54 -22.65 29.48 6.79
C HIS A 54 -22.63 28.02 6.31
N VAL A 55 -21.61 27.61 5.54
CA VAL A 55 -21.38 26.20 5.17
C VAL A 55 -21.09 25.35 6.41
N ARG A 56 -20.24 25.84 7.33
CA ARG A 56 -19.95 25.19 8.61
C ARG A 56 -21.21 25.10 9.48
N MET A 57 -21.96 26.20 9.60
CA MET A 57 -23.23 26.22 10.35
C MET A 57 -24.27 25.27 9.75
N LYS A 58 -24.36 25.16 8.42
CA LYS A 58 -25.20 24.18 7.72
C LYS A 58 -24.76 22.75 8.03
N GLY A 59 -23.45 22.48 8.02
CA GLY A 59 -22.87 21.18 8.39
C GLY A 59 -23.15 20.82 9.86
N GLU A 60 -22.90 21.74 10.80
CA GLU A 60 -23.20 21.57 12.22
C GLU A 60 -24.70 21.31 12.45
N THR A 61 -25.56 22.06 11.78
CA THR A 61 -27.03 21.92 11.85
C THR A 61 -27.47 20.55 11.37
N ARG A 62 -26.95 20.10 10.22
CA ARG A 62 -27.20 18.75 9.67
C ARG A 62 -26.76 17.66 10.65
N ALA A 63 -25.55 17.75 11.19
CA ALA A 63 -25.02 16.75 12.12
C ALA A 63 -25.85 16.67 13.41
N MET A 64 -26.32 17.81 13.91
CA MET A 64 -27.16 17.89 15.10
C MET A 64 -28.54 17.26 14.87
N ILE A 65 -29.15 17.50 13.70
CA ILE A 65 -30.41 16.84 13.30
C ILE A 65 -30.21 15.33 13.22
N GLY A 66 -29.14 14.87 12.56
CA GLY A 66 -28.82 13.44 12.47
C GLY A 66 -28.49 12.78 13.81
N TYR A 67 -27.94 13.52 14.78
CA TYR A 67 -27.77 13.05 16.16
C TYR A 67 -29.12 12.90 16.88
N LEU A 68 -29.99 13.92 16.80
CA LEU A 68 -31.31 13.89 17.44
C LEU A 68 -32.20 12.77 16.86
N MET A 69 -32.17 12.58 15.54
CA MET A 69 -32.86 11.46 14.88
C MET A 69 -32.38 10.09 15.36
N ARG A 70 -31.08 9.91 15.65
CA ARG A 70 -30.53 8.65 16.16
C ARG A 70 -30.87 8.41 17.62
N LEU A 71 -30.92 9.47 18.43
CA LEU A 71 -31.09 9.38 19.88
C LEU A 71 -32.58 9.24 20.28
N LEU A 72 -33.46 9.96 19.58
CA LEU A 72 -34.89 10.02 19.87
C LEU A 72 -35.73 9.20 18.89
N GLY A 73 -35.13 8.74 17.79
CA GLY A 73 -35.84 8.13 16.66
C GLY A 73 -36.44 9.20 15.74
N ALA A 74 -36.69 8.82 14.49
CA ALA A 74 -37.62 9.56 13.65
C ALA A 74 -39.05 9.26 14.13
N PRO A 75 -39.90 10.26 14.40
CA PRO A 75 -41.28 10.00 14.80
C PRO A 75 -42.02 9.20 13.72
N PRO A 76 -43.02 8.39 14.10
CA PRO A 76 -43.72 7.47 13.20
C PRO A 76 -44.40 8.18 12.00
N ALA A 77 -44.70 9.47 12.11
CA ALA A 77 -45.25 10.28 11.02
C ALA A 77 -44.27 10.54 9.85
N ALA A 78 -42.99 10.20 9.99
CA ALA A 78 -41.97 10.41 8.95
C ALA A 78 -41.83 9.25 7.95
N ALA A 79 -42.50 8.11 8.19
CA ALA A 79 -42.39 6.94 7.32
C ALA A 79 -43.25 7.06 6.04
N ASP A 80 -44.34 7.82 6.10
CA ASP A 80 -45.36 7.83 5.05
C ASP A 80 -45.52 9.18 4.30
N ASP A 81 -45.01 10.30 4.84
CA ASP A 81 -45.13 11.62 4.20
C ASP A 81 -43.80 12.12 3.60
N PRO A 82 -43.77 12.48 2.30
CA PRO A 82 -42.58 13.02 1.64
C PRO A 82 -42.21 14.43 2.11
N ASP A 83 -42.98 15.02 3.03
CA ASP A 83 -42.76 16.33 3.63
C ASP A 83 -42.37 16.23 5.10
N LEU A 84 -41.09 15.90 5.33
CA LEU A 84 -40.44 15.98 6.63
C LEU A 84 -40.51 17.42 7.19
N HIS A 85 -41.54 17.75 7.98
CA HIS A 85 -41.70 19.05 8.61
C HIS A 85 -40.70 19.22 9.78
N LEU A 86 -39.47 19.67 9.47
CA LEU A 86 -38.39 19.87 10.45
C LEU A 86 -38.81 20.73 11.67
N HIS A 87 -39.71 21.70 11.46
CA HIS A 87 -40.25 22.51 12.56
C HIS A 87 -41.09 21.70 13.56
N ALA A 88 -41.89 20.74 13.10
CA ALA A 88 -42.68 19.87 13.95
C ALA A 88 -41.78 18.92 14.74
N PHE A 89 -40.76 18.33 14.07
CA PHE A 89 -39.77 17.48 14.74
C PHE A 89 -39.00 18.18 15.85
N ILE A 90 -38.58 19.42 15.62
CA ILE A 90 -37.87 20.21 16.64
C ILE A 90 -38.77 20.48 17.85
N ALA A 91 -40.08 20.68 17.65
CA ALA A 91 -41.04 20.88 18.74
C ALA A 91 -41.24 19.58 19.55
N GLU A 92 -41.47 18.46 18.86
CA GLU A 92 -41.65 17.14 19.49
C GLU A 92 -40.40 16.69 20.26
N TRP A 93 -39.21 16.85 19.67
CA TRP A 93 -37.95 16.60 20.38
C TRP A 93 -37.77 17.50 21.60
N ALA A 94 -38.28 18.74 21.58
CA ALA A 94 -38.21 19.63 22.72
C ALA A 94 -39.12 19.18 23.86
N GLU A 95 -40.34 18.73 23.55
CA GLU A 95 -41.28 18.16 24.52
C GLU A 95 -40.74 16.87 25.14
N GLU A 96 -40.12 16.02 24.32
CA GLU A 96 -39.48 14.80 24.81
C GLU A 96 -38.23 15.07 25.66
N ALA A 97 -37.43 16.08 25.30
CA ALA A 97 -36.29 16.53 26.10
C ALA A 97 -36.71 17.00 27.51
N VAL A 98 -37.82 17.75 27.58
CA VAL A 98 -38.42 18.20 28.84
C VAL A 98 -38.93 17.01 29.64
N SER A 99 -39.59 16.05 28.99
CA SER A 99 -40.12 14.84 29.61
C SER A 99 -39.01 13.96 30.19
N ARG A 100 -37.89 13.80 29.48
CA ARG A 100 -36.68 13.07 29.92
C ARG A 100 -35.82 13.86 30.92
N ARG A 101 -36.13 15.15 31.15
CA ARG A 101 -35.35 16.09 31.99
C ARG A 101 -33.86 16.21 31.59
N ASP A 102 -33.54 15.98 30.32
CA ASP A 102 -32.17 16.04 29.83
C ASP A 102 -31.78 17.48 29.46
N LYS A 103 -31.00 18.11 30.35
CA LYS A 103 -30.48 19.48 30.15
C LYS A 103 -29.49 19.57 29.00
N ALA A 104 -28.78 18.50 28.66
CA ALA A 104 -27.85 18.50 27.53
C ALA A 104 -28.62 18.52 26.22
N LEU A 105 -29.65 17.70 26.08
CA LEU A 105 -30.50 17.64 24.88
C LEU A 105 -31.22 18.96 24.62
N LEU A 106 -31.74 19.62 25.66
CA LEU A 106 -32.33 20.96 25.56
C LEU A 106 -31.35 22.02 25.03
N ARG A 107 -30.06 21.95 25.42
CA ARG A 107 -29.02 22.85 24.88
C ARG A 107 -28.77 22.59 23.39
N HIS A 108 -28.77 21.33 22.97
CA HIS A 108 -28.61 20.96 21.57
C HIS A 108 -29.80 21.45 20.73
N ILE A 109 -31.04 21.21 21.18
CA ILE A 109 -32.24 21.71 20.49
C ILE A 109 -32.25 23.24 20.40
N LYS A 110 -31.87 23.93 21.48
CA LYS A 110 -31.77 25.40 21.47
C LYS A 110 -30.75 25.87 20.43
N ARG A 111 -29.57 25.27 20.41
CA ARG A 111 -28.50 25.59 19.43
C ARG A 111 -28.93 25.26 18.00
N LEU A 112 -29.65 24.17 17.77
CA LEU A 112 -30.23 23.82 16.48
C LEU A 112 -31.17 24.92 15.99
N ARG A 113 -32.08 25.39 16.84
CA ARG A 113 -33.02 26.46 16.51
C ARG A 113 -32.32 27.78 16.23
N ASP A 114 -31.28 28.12 17.00
CA ASP A 114 -30.51 29.34 16.81
C ASP A 114 -29.72 29.29 15.50
N ASN A 115 -29.15 28.13 15.14
CA ASN A 115 -28.48 27.93 13.85
C ASN A 115 -29.45 28.03 12.67
N LEU A 116 -30.66 27.46 12.77
CA LEU A 116 -31.68 27.55 11.73
C LEU A 116 -32.16 28.99 11.51
N ARG A 117 -32.31 29.77 12.59
CA ARG A 117 -32.60 31.21 12.50
C ARG A 117 -31.48 31.96 11.79
N ALA A 118 -30.22 31.75 12.20
CA ALA A 118 -29.07 32.37 11.54
C ALA A 118 -28.95 32.02 10.05
N LEU A 119 -29.30 30.80 9.65
CA LEU A 119 -29.34 30.37 8.24
C LEU A 119 -30.52 30.95 7.46
N THR A 120 -31.62 31.26 8.15
CA THR A 120 -32.80 31.92 7.57
C THR A 120 -32.55 33.40 7.37
N ASP A 121 -31.94 34.06 8.36
CA ASP A 121 -31.53 35.47 8.30
C ASP A 121 -30.50 35.71 7.18
N ALA A 122 -29.65 34.70 6.89
CA ALA A 122 -28.71 34.71 5.78
C ALA A 122 -29.33 34.39 4.41
N GLY A 123 -30.63 34.06 4.34
CA GLY A 123 -31.33 33.73 3.09
C GLY A 123 -30.97 32.36 2.48
N ILE A 124 -30.27 31.50 3.21
CA ILE A 124 -29.78 30.20 2.72
C ILE A 124 -30.88 29.13 2.85
N THR A 125 -31.77 29.28 3.82
CA THR A 125 -32.90 28.40 4.05
C THR A 125 -34.18 29.17 4.27
N SER A 126 -35.28 28.71 3.68
CA SER A 126 -36.60 29.28 3.94
C SER A 126 -37.41 28.41 4.91
N PRO A 127 -38.09 29.00 5.92
CA PRO A 127 -39.06 28.28 6.75
C PRO A 127 -40.34 27.94 5.97
N SER A 128 -40.65 28.67 4.88
CA SER A 128 -41.81 28.35 4.01
C SER A 128 -41.67 27.01 3.30
N ASP A 129 -40.43 26.63 3.00
CA ASP A 129 -40.12 25.43 2.20
C ASP A 129 -39.73 24.25 3.09
N ASN A 130 -40.09 24.31 4.38
CA ASN A 130 -39.75 23.32 5.40
C ASN A 130 -38.24 22.99 5.44
N PHE A 131 -37.36 23.97 5.21
CA PHE A 131 -35.91 23.77 5.11
C PHE A 131 -35.50 22.68 4.10
N ALA A 132 -36.12 22.66 2.91
CA ALA A 132 -35.83 21.70 1.83
C ALA A 132 -34.32 21.49 1.58
N VAL A 133 -33.51 22.55 1.64
CA VAL A 133 -32.05 22.50 1.46
C VAL A 133 -31.35 21.64 2.52
N ILE A 134 -31.82 21.68 3.77
CA ILE A 134 -31.27 20.87 4.87
C ILE A 134 -31.82 19.44 4.78
N ARG A 135 -33.10 19.29 4.45
CA ARG A 135 -33.75 17.98 4.25
C ARG A 135 -33.07 17.16 3.17
N ALA A 136 -32.83 17.75 2.00
CA ALA A 136 -32.13 17.10 0.89
C ALA A 136 -30.72 16.65 1.27
N ALA A 137 -30.03 17.43 2.12
CA ALA A 137 -28.72 17.06 2.64
C ALA A 137 -28.79 15.94 3.70
N LEU A 138 -29.92 15.77 4.39
CA LEU A 138 -30.11 14.77 5.43
C LEU A 138 -30.44 13.37 4.90
N VAL A 139 -31.14 13.30 3.75
CA VAL A 139 -31.49 12.03 3.06
C VAL A 139 -30.28 11.11 2.82
N PRO A 140 -29.12 11.56 2.30
CA PRO A 140 -27.96 10.67 2.12
C PRO A 140 -27.36 10.18 3.44
N ASP A 141 -27.50 10.91 4.54
CA ASP A 141 -27.02 10.48 5.88
C ASP A 141 -27.95 9.43 6.51
N ALA A 142 -29.25 9.51 6.21
CA ALA A 142 -30.24 8.51 6.61
C ALA A 142 -30.15 7.24 5.73
N ALA A 143 -29.86 7.42 4.43
CA ALA A 143 -29.70 6.31 3.48
C ALA A 143 -28.39 5.54 3.67
N VAL A 144 -27.30 6.22 4.07
CA VAL A 144 -26.09 5.55 4.56
C VAL A 144 -26.35 5.15 6.03
N GLY A 145 -27.14 4.10 6.18
CA GLY A 145 -27.53 3.58 7.47
C GLY A 145 -26.34 3.33 8.41
N PRO A 146 -26.57 3.25 9.73
CA PRO A 146 -25.52 2.86 10.68
C PRO A 146 -24.84 1.56 10.27
N ASP A 147 -25.56 0.66 9.62
CA ASP A 147 -25.06 -0.65 9.17
C ASP A 147 -24.09 -0.54 7.99
N GLU A 148 -24.33 0.37 7.04
CA GLU A 148 -23.39 0.60 5.93
C GLU A 148 -22.08 1.23 6.44
N ARG A 149 -22.16 2.11 7.45
CA ARG A 149 -20.97 2.66 8.13
C ARG A 149 -20.23 1.60 8.91
N ARG A 150 -20.94 0.75 9.65
CA ARG A 150 -20.35 -0.39 10.36
C ARG A 150 -19.65 -1.33 9.38
N ARG A 151 -20.30 -1.67 8.27
CA ARG A 151 -19.73 -2.49 7.20
C ARG A 151 -18.44 -1.91 6.64
N LYS A 152 -18.41 -0.59 6.33
CA LYS A 152 -17.19 0.08 5.87
C LYS A 152 -16.08 0.07 6.92
N LEU A 153 -16.42 0.31 8.18
CA LEU A 153 -15.45 0.23 9.27
C LEU A 153 -14.88 -1.18 9.45
N GLU A 154 -15.71 -2.20 9.29
CA GLU A 154 -15.28 -3.61 9.30
C GLU A 154 -14.38 -3.94 8.10
N GLU A 155 -14.73 -3.47 6.90
CA GLU A 155 -13.90 -3.60 5.69
C GLU A 155 -12.55 -2.89 5.84
N ASP A 156 -12.52 -1.71 6.44
CA ASP A 156 -11.28 -0.98 6.66
C ASP A 156 -10.43 -1.64 7.76
N ALA A 157 -11.06 -2.21 8.79
CA ALA A 157 -10.37 -2.98 9.81
C ALA A 157 -9.70 -4.23 9.24
N THR A 158 -10.39 -4.97 8.36
CA THR A 158 -9.80 -6.16 7.72
C THR A 158 -8.64 -5.79 6.80
N ARG A 159 -8.77 -4.74 5.98
CA ARG A 159 -7.67 -4.22 5.16
C ARG A 159 -6.46 -3.84 6.01
N LEU A 160 -6.67 -3.15 7.13
CA LEU A 160 -5.58 -2.78 8.02
C LEU A 160 -4.90 -4.02 8.61
N MET A 161 -5.65 -5.04 9.02
CA MET A 161 -5.08 -6.29 9.52
C MET A 161 -4.22 -6.99 8.45
N GLU A 162 -4.66 -7.03 7.19
CA GLU A 162 -3.89 -7.58 6.07
C GLU A 162 -2.58 -6.80 5.86
N THR A 163 -2.61 -5.47 5.95
CA THR A 163 -1.40 -4.64 5.81
C THR A 163 -0.41 -4.89 6.96
N VAL A 164 -0.90 -5.03 8.19
CA VAL A 164 -0.06 -5.33 9.36
C VAL A 164 0.60 -6.70 9.18
N GLU A 165 -0.17 -7.72 8.77
CA GLU A 165 0.37 -9.05 8.57
C GLU A 165 1.38 -9.10 7.41
N SER A 166 1.17 -8.31 6.36
CA SER A 166 2.16 -8.13 5.29
C SER A 166 3.45 -7.50 5.81
N LEU A 167 3.36 -6.45 6.64
CA LEU A 167 4.51 -5.79 7.25
C LEU A 167 5.27 -6.74 8.19
N GLU A 168 4.59 -7.54 9.00
CA GLU A 168 5.23 -8.55 9.86
C GLU A 168 5.99 -9.59 9.04
N ARG A 169 5.42 -10.09 7.93
CA ARG A 169 6.13 -11.00 7.01
C ARG A 169 7.37 -10.35 6.41
N THR A 170 7.29 -9.08 6.00
CA THR A 170 8.45 -8.38 5.45
C THR A 170 9.54 -8.18 6.51
N ARG A 171 9.16 -7.86 7.75
CA ARG A 171 10.09 -7.75 8.88
C ARG A 171 10.79 -9.08 9.13
N ASP A 172 10.05 -10.18 9.16
CA ASP A 172 10.59 -11.51 9.45
C ASP A 172 11.51 -12.02 8.32
N ASN A 173 11.21 -11.65 7.07
CA ASN A 173 12.12 -11.90 5.94
C ASN A 173 13.42 -11.09 6.08
N LEU A 174 13.33 -9.79 6.39
CA LEU A 174 14.50 -8.93 6.56
C LEU A 174 15.36 -9.37 7.76
N SER A 175 14.74 -9.77 8.86
CA SER A 175 15.47 -10.31 10.02
C SER A 175 16.16 -11.63 9.68
N GLY A 176 15.48 -12.54 8.95
CA GLY A 176 16.07 -13.77 8.43
C GLY A 176 17.27 -13.52 7.49
N GLN A 177 17.18 -12.51 6.62
CA GLN A 177 18.30 -12.09 5.77
C GLN A 177 19.47 -11.56 6.59
N LEU A 178 19.20 -10.71 7.59
CA LEU A 178 20.24 -10.19 8.48
C LEU A 178 20.95 -11.31 9.24
N ASP A 179 20.21 -12.30 9.74
CA ASP A 179 20.81 -13.44 10.44
C ASP A 179 21.62 -14.34 9.51
N ALA A 180 21.16 -14.55 8.27
CA ALA A 180 21.94 -15.22 7.25
C ALA A 180 23.26 -14.47 6.94
N PHE A 181 23.21 -13.13 6.84
CA PHE A 181 24.41 -12.31 6.64
C PHE A 181 25.36 -12.36 7.85
N ARG A 182 24.84 -12.36 9.07
CA ARG A 182 25.64 -12.53 10.29
C ARG A 182 26.38 -13.86 10.29
N VAL A 183 25.65 -14.96 10.03
CA VAL A 183 26.25 -16.31 9.94
C VAL A 183 27.27 -16.39 8.81
N TYR A 184 27.00 -15.77 7.67
CA TYR A 184 27.97 -15.70 6.57
C TYR A 184 29.25 -14.97 6.98
N LEU A 185 29.13 -13.81 7.60
CA LEU A 185 30.28 -13.03 8.06
C LEU A 185 31.09 -13.77 9.13
N ASP A 186 30.43 -14.47 10.05
CA ASP A 186 31.12 -15.30 11.05
C ASP A 186 31.86 -16.47 10.41
N ASN A 187 31.24 -17.14 9.43
CA ASN A 187 31.91 -18.19 8.65
C ASN A 187 33.12 -17.64 7.86
N VAL A 188 33.02 -16.43 7.29
CA VAL A 188 34.12 -15.76 6.61
C VAL A 188 35.23 -15.40 7.61
N ARG A 189 34.90 -14.87 8.79
CA ARG A 189 35.85 -14.56 9.86
C ARG A 189 36.59 -15.81 10.32
N VAL A 190 35.89 -16.91 10.58
CA VAL A 190 36.50 -18.19 10.98
C VAL A 190 37.43 -18.72 9.89
N ARG A 191 37.02 -18.65 8.61
CA ARG A 191 37.87 -19.06 7.48
C ARG A 191 39.10 -18.17 7.29
N ALA A 192 38.96 -16.85 7.46
CA ALA A 192 40.07 -15.90 7.39
C ALA A 192 41.05 -16.11 8.55
N ALA A 193 40.55 -16.34 9.76
CA ALA A 193 41.36 -16.67 10.93
C ALA A 193 42.10 -18.01 10.75
N ALA A 194 41.46 -19.03 10.19
CA ALA A 194 42.10 -20.31 9.86
C ALA A 194 43.19 -20.16 8.78
N ALA A 195 42.97 -19.29 7.78
CA ALA A 195 43.95 -18.97 6.75
C ALA A 195 45.16 -18.17 7.30
N GLN A 196 44.96 -17.35 8.34
CA GLN A 196 46.04 -16.64 9.03
C GLN A 196 46.80 -17.51 10.04
N ALA A 197 46.10 -18.42 10.73
CA ALA A 197 46.72 -19.40 11.64
C ALA A 197 47.58 -20.43 10.88
N THR A 198 47.24 -20.72 9.62
CA THR A 198 48.08 -21.50 8.71
C THR A 198 49.05 -20.57 7.95
N GLY A 199 50.02 -20.03 8.70
CA GLY A 199 51.08 -19.18 8.16
C GLY A 199 51.72 -19.76 6.89
N ALA A 200 51.86 -18.90 5.88
CA ALA A 200 52.37 -19.21 4.55
C ALA A 200 53.68 -20.03 4.56
N ASN A 201 53.63 -21.23 3.96
CA ASN A 201 54.52 -21.63 2.87
C ASN A 201 54.15 -23.02 2.33
N LYS A 202 53.66 -23.09 1.09
CA LYS A 202 54.26 -23.88 0.01
C LYS A 202 53.32 -24.02 -1.19
N ARG A 203 53.86 -23.57 -2.32
CA ARG A 203 53.55 -24.04 -3.67
C ARG A 203 53.67 -25.57 -3.72
N SER A 204 52.61 -26.28 -4.08
CA SER A 204 52.59 -27.54 -4.86
C SER A 204 51.18 -28.12 -4.79
N LEU A 205 50.43 -28.15 -5.89
CA LEU A 205 50.35 -29.32 -6.76
C LEU A 205 50.12 -30.64 -6.01
N GLY A 206 48.93 -31.24 -6.17
CA GLY A 206 48.77 -32.69 -6.09
C GLY A 206 47.92 -33.25 -4.94
N LYS A 207 46.67 -33.56 -5.27
CA LYS A 207 46.12 -34.93 -5.23
C LYS A 207 46.13 -35.68 -3.87
N ARG A 208 44.89 -35.89 -3.37
CA ARG A 208 44.39 -37.03 -2.55
C ARG A 208 44.83 -37.02 -1.06
N ARG A 209 44.05 -37.47 -0.07
CA ARG A 209 42.95 -38.45 -0.01
C ARG A 209 42.26 -38.32 1.38
N SER A 210 40.92 -38.33 1.36
CA SER A 210 39.98 -39.01 2.28
C SER A 210 40.34 -39.24 3.76
N LEU A 211 39.41 -38.85 4.64
CA LEU A 211 38.85 -39.80 5.62
C LEU A 211 37.32 -39.73 5.60
N ARG A 212 36.72 -40.87 5.23
CA ARG A 212 35.29 -41.19 5.30
C ARG A 212 34.95 -41.63 6.72
N LEU A 213 33.72 -41.37 7.16
CA LEU A 213 32.86 -42.36 7.82
C LEU A 213 31.41 -42.14 7.34
N LEU A 214 30.82 -43.23 6.84
CA LEU A 214 29.50 -43.44 6.20
C LEU A 214 28.45 -43.91 7.24
N PRO A 215 27.20 -44.36 6.89
CA PRO A 215 26.43 -44.33 5.62
C PRO A 215 24.96 -43.85 5.79
N SER A 216 24.23 -43.45 4.75
CA SER A 216 23.21 -44.25 4.02
C SER A 216 22.13 -43.22 3.57
N ARG A 217 21.55 -43.15 2.36
CA ARG A 217 21.27 -44.11 1.29
C ARG A 217 20.97 -43.33 -0.01
N SER A 218 21.53 -43.78 -1.14
CA SER A 218 21.00 -43.83 -2.53
C SER A 218 20.17 -42.65 -3.09
N GLY A 219 20.45 -42.04 -4.25
CA GLY A 219 21.30 -42.37 -5.40
C GLY A 219 21.48 -41.12 -6.32
N ARG A 220 22.65 -40.97 -6.98
CA ARG A 220 22.91 -41.21 -8.43
C ARG A 220 22.16 -40.18 -9.31
N SER A 221 22.78 -39.29 -10.11
CA SER A 221 24.02 -39.38 -10.90
C SER A 221 24.45 -38.02 -11.48
N THR A 222 25.78 -37.82 -11.62
CA THR A 222 26.54 -37.17 -12.73
C THR A 222 26.07 -35.80 -13.26
N SER A 223 26.88 -34.73 -13.21
CA SER A 223 28.01 -34.47 -14.14
C SER A 223 28.91 -33.29 -13.64
N PRO A 224 29.80 -32.66 -14.45
CA PRO A 224 31.20 -32.41 -14.10
C PRO A 224 31.52 -30.95 -13.72
N SER A 225 32.79 -30.75 -13.39
CA SER A 225 33.47 -29.47 -13.14
C SER A 225 33.33 -28.43 -14.26
N SER A 226 33.06 -27.18 -13.91
CA SER A 226 33.99 -26.05 -14.18
C SER A 226 33.62 -24.78 -13.39
N SER A 227 34.68 -24.09 -12.95
CA SER A 227 34.87 -22.78 -12.29
C SER A 227 33.80 -21.70 -12.45
N THR A 228 33.28 -21.00 -11.42
CA THR A 228 33.86 -19.98 -10.48
C THR A 228 33.28 -18.58 -10.74
N ARG A 229 32.33 -18.12 -9.90
CA ARG A 229 32.26 -16.78 -9.25
C ARG A 229 31.16 -16.80 -8.16
N PRO A 230 31.30 -16.05 -7.04
CA PRO A 230 30.39 -16.15 -5.91
C PRO A 230 29.09 -15.40 -6.21
N ALA A 231 27.97 -16.10 -6.05
CA ALA A 231 26.62 -15.61 -6.33
C ALA A 231 26.11 -14.68 -5.21
N SER A 232 25.84 -13.43 -5.59
CA SER A 232 24.84 -12.55 -5.00
C SER A 232 23.43 -13.15 -5.27
N PRO A 233 22.35 -12.75 -4.56
CA PRO A 233 21.03 -13.31 -4.84
C PRO A 233 20.68 -13.00 -6.29
N ALA A 234 20.44 -14.06 -7.07
CA ALA A 234 20.36 -13.96 -8.52
C ALA A 234 19.10 -13.17 -8.91
N SER A 235 19.24 -11.86 -9.13
CA SER A 235 18.40 -11.17 -10.11
C SER A 235 18.56 -11.97 -11.39
N LYS A 236 17.51 -12.65 -11.82
CA LYS A 236 17.58 -13.46 -13.04
C LYS A 236 17.89 -12.50 -14.18
N VAL A 237 18.92 -12.79 -14.97
CA VAL A 237 19.36 -11.92 -16.05
C VAL A 237 19.33 -12.71 -17.35
N LEU A 238 18.54 -12.26 -18.31
CA LEU A 238 18.43 -12.85 -19.64
C LEU A 238 19.22 -11.99 -20.63
N SER A 239 20.32 -12.53 -21.16
CA SER A 239 21.08 -11.89 -22.24
C SER A 239 20.65 -12.49 -23.57
N LEU A 240 20.11 -11.67 -24.47
CA LEU A 240 19.80 -12.06 -25.85
C LEU A 240 20.70 -11.30 -26.81
N THR A 241 21.21 -11.98 -27.83
CA THR A 241 21.88 -11.29 -28.93
C THR A 241 20.83 -10.56 -29.77
N TYR A 242 21.19 -9.41 -30.34
CA TYR A 242 20.29 -8.67 -31.23
C TYR A 242 19.64 -9.52 -32.35
N PRO A 243 20.36 -10.41 -33.08
CA PRO A 243 19.73 -11.27 -34.09
C PRO A 243 18.69 -12.23 -33.49
N ASP A 244 18.95 -12.79 -32.32
CA ASP A 244 18.03 -13.71 -31.62
C ASP A 244 16.78 -12.97 -31.13
N ALA A 245 16.94 -11.72 -30.67
CA ALA A 245 15.85 -10.83 -30.25
C ALA A 245 14.98 -10.35 -31.44
N ALA A 246 15.58 -10.23 -32.62
CA ALA A 246 14.87 -9.94 -33.86
C ALA A 246 14.12 -11.18 -34.39
N GLU A 247 14.74 -12.37 -34.31
CA GLU A 247 14.12 -13.63 -34.74
C GLU A 247 12.91 -14.00 -33.86
N THR A 248 13.00 -13.72 -32.56
CA THR A 248 11.88 -13.89 -31.61
C THR A 248 10.79 -12.81 -31.71
N ARG A 249 10.92 -11.86 -32.67
CA ARG A 249 9.99 -10.73 -32.91
C ARG A 249 9.78 -9.81 -31.69
N VAL A 250 10.71 -9.79 -30.75
CA VAL A 250 10.63 -8.94 -29.56
C VAL A 250 10.92 -7.48 -29.92
N ILE A 251 11.79 -7.24 -30.90
CA ILE A 251 12.14 -5.90 -31.41
C ILE A 251 11.29 -5.58 -32.64
N ALA A 252 10.47 -4.55 -32.57
CA ALA A 252 9.68 -4.03 -33.69
C ALA A 252 10.56 -3.13 -34.59
N GLU A 253 11.25 -2.16 -33.99
CA GLU A 253 12.20 -1.28 -34.68
C GLU A 253 13.36 -0.94 -33.75
N SER A 254 14.56 -0.77 -34.30
CA SER A 254 15.70 -0.26 -33.54
C SER A 254 16.45 0.79 -34.32
N ASP A 255 16.92 1.80 -33.59
CA ASP A 255 17.83 2.82 -34.10
C ASP A 255 19.30 2.35 -34.07
N VAL A 256 19.52 1.03 -33.85
CA VAL A 256 20.87 0.44 -33.83
C VAL A 256 21.35 0.25 -35.27
N PRO A 257 22.49 0.87 -35.66
CA PRO A 257 23.03 0.76 -37.01
C PRO A 257 23.28 -0.70 -37.41
N HIS A 258 22.91 -1.07 -38.63
CA HIS A 258 23.00 -2.44 -39.15
C HIS A 258 24.40 -3.07 -38.95
N SER A 259 25.48 -2.29 -39.13
CA SER A 259 26.87 -2.74 -38.96
C SER A 259 27.27 -3.11 -37.51
N ARG A 260 26.43 -2.77 -36.53
CA ARG A 260 26.70 -3.01 -35.09
C ARG A 260 25.77 -4.06 -34.47
N ARG A 261 24.74 -4.50 -35.17
CA ARG A 261 23.73 -5.46 -34.67
C ARG A 261 24.35 -6.79 -34.23
N ASP A 262 25.28 -7.34 -35.01
CA ASP A 262 25.94 -8.62 -34.70
C ASP A 262 26.77 -8.63 -33.40
N ARG A 263 27.12 -7.46 -32.87
CA ARG A 263 27.93 -7.29 -31.66
C ARG A 263 27.20 -6.60 -30.52
N THR A 264 25.88 -6.50 -30.65
CA THR A 264 25.00 -5.89 -29.67
C THR A 264 24.18 -6.98 -28.97
N SER A 265 24.18 -6.96 -27.64
CA SER A 265 23.35 -7.82 -26.81
C SER A 265 22.36 -6.96 -26.01
N VAL A 266 21.12 -7.43 -25.91
CA VAL A 266 20.06 -6.83 -25.10
C VAL A 266 19.91 -7.70 -23.85
N LEU A 267 20.06 -7.08 -22.70
CA LEU A 267 20.07 -7.74 -21.41
C LEU A 267 18.83 -7.30 -20.61
N PHE A 268 17.99 -8.26 -20.26
CA PHE A 268 16.80 -8.08 -19.44
C PHE A 268 17.09 -8.56 -18.03
N ALA A 269 16.87 -7.71 -17.03
CA ALA A 269 16.96 -8.08 -15.63
C ALA A 269 15.73 -7.56 -14.87
N SER A 270 15.34 -8.25 -13.80
CA SER A 270 14.29 -7.80 -12.89
C SER A 270 14.91 -7.56 -11.50
N PRO A 271 15.22 -6.30 -11.14
CA PRO A 271 15.78 -6.00 -9.82
C PRO A 271 14.75 -6.19 -8.69
N SER A 272 13.47 -5.95 -8.98
CA SER A 272 12.33 -6.25 -8.10
C SER A 272 11.16 -6.83 -8.90
N PRO A 273 10.30 -7.66 -8.29
CA PRO A 273 9.09 -8.16 -8.95
C PRO A 273 8.22 -6.98 -9.41
N GLY A 274 7.83 -7.00 -10.68
CA GLY A 274 7.07 -5.90 -11.31
C GLY A 274 7.93 -4.80 -11.94
N THR A 275 9.24 -4.80 -11.77
CA THR A 275 10.15 -3.84 -12.45
C THR A 275 11.14 -4.58 -13.35
N ILE A 276 11.33 -4.07 -14.57
CA ILE A 276 12.20 -4.67 -15.57
C ILE A 276 13.19 -3.61 -16.05
N THR A 277 14.46 -3.96 -15.99
CA THR A 277 15.57 -3.16 -16.53
C THR A 277 16.06 -3.79 -17.82
N VAL A 278 16.06 -3.02 -18.89
CA VAL A 278 16.61 -3.39 -20.19
C VAL A 278 17.90 -2.61 -20.42
N THR A 279 18.99 -3.35 -20.60
CA THR A 279 20.31 -2.79 -20.86
C THR A 279 20.78 -3.21 -22.24
N LEU A 280 21.18 -2.23 -23.04
CA LEU A 280 21.77 -2.44 -24.35
C LEU A 280 23.29 -2.43 -24.20
N GLN A 281 23.93 -3.53 -24.57
CA GLN A 281 25.38 -3.68 -24.45
C GLN A 281 26.04 -3.85 -25.84
N TYR A 282 27.06 -3.06 -26.12
CA TYR A 282 27.90 -3.17 -27.31
C TYR A 282 29.33 -3.51 -26.91
N ARG A 283 29.85 -4.66 -27.37
CA ARG A 283 31.24 -5.11 -27.08
C ARG A 283 31.65 -4.93 -25.60
N ALA A 284 30.78 -5.37 -24.69
CA ALA A 284 30.90 -5.29 -23.24
C ALA A 284 30.64 -3.92 -22.58
N HIS A 285 30.40 -2.84 -23.32
CA HIS A 285 30.01 -1.53 -22.77
C HIS A 285 28.50 -1.33 -22.79
N THR A 286 27.95 -0.83 -21.68
CA THR A 286 26.54 -0.42 -21.61
C THR A 286 26.35 0.86 -22.40
N VAL A 287 25.54 0.79 -23.45
CA VAL A 287 25.20 1.92 -24.32
C VAL A 287 23.95 2.61 -23.82
N HIS A 288 22.99 1.83 -23.32
CA HIS A 288 21.74 2.34 -22.80
C HIS A 288 21.20 1.44 -21.70
N GLU A 289 20.52 2.04 -20.73
CA GLU A 289 19.82 1.37 -19.65
C GLU A 289 18.47 2.07 -19.46
N ALA A 290 17.40 1.28 -19.47
CA ALA A 290 16.05 1.76 -19.24
C ALA A 290 15.35 0.85 -18.24
N SER A 291 14.71 1.43 -17.24
CA SER A 291 13.87 0.73 -16.26
C SER A 291 12.41 1.08 -16.50
N PHE A 292 11.54 0.08 -16.54
CA PHE A 292 10.09 0.27 -16.66
C PHE A 292 9.34 -0.68 -15.73
N VAL A 293 8.11 -0.29 -15.38
CA VAL A 293 7.21 -1.11 -14.55
C VAL A 293 6.38 -2.00 -15.48
N LEU A 294 6.04 -3.20 -15.01
CA LEU A 294 5.22 -4.15 -15.77
C LEU A 294 3.86 -3.54 -16.14
N ASP A 295 3.30 -2.72 -15.27
CA ASP A 295 2.04 -2.01 -15.49
C ASP A 295 2.11 -1.06 -16.70
N ASP A 296 3.27 -0.47 -16.98
CA ASP A 296 3.47 0.38 -18.16
C ASP A 296 3.37 -0.43 -19.46
N ILE A 297 3.88 -1.67 -19.44
CA ILE A 297 3.80 -2.60 -20.58
C ILE A 297 2.37 -3.09 -20.77
N LEU A 298 1.67 -3.38 -19.67
CA LEU A 298 0.26 -3.81 -19.69
C LEU A 298 -0.66 -2.69 -20.19
N ALA A 299 -0.42 -1.45 -19.74
CA ALA A 299 -1.12 -0.28 -20.25
C ALA A 299 -0.88 -0.09 -21.76
N ALA A 300 0.36 -0.28 -22.22
CA ALA A 300 0.69 -0.23 -23.63
C ALA A 300 0.09 -1.40 -24.45
N SER A 301 -0.13 -2.57 -23.84
CA SER A 301 -0.83 -3.70 -24.47
C SER A 301 -2.34 -3.46 -24.60
N ALA A 302 -2.93 -2.69 -23.69
CA ALA A 302 -4.35 -2.30 -23.76
C ALA A 302 -4.62 -1.18 -24.80
N ALA A 303 -3.58 -0.49 -25.27
CA ALA A 303 -3.69 0.52 -26.31
C ALA A 303 -3.86 -0.10 -27.70
N ALA A 304 -4.38 0.67 -28.67
CA ALA A 304 -4.62 0.19 -30.03
C ALA A 304 -3.33 -0.14 -30.81
N ASP A 305 -2.19 0.45 -30.42
CA ASP A 305 -0.88 0.21 -31.04
C ASP A 305 0.01 -0.63 -30.10
N PRO A 306 0.30 -1.91 -30.42
CA PRO A 306 1.03 -2.83 -29.55
C PRO A 306 2.56 -2.63 -29.62
N VAL A 307 3.00 -1.38 -29.50
CA VAL A 307 4.43 -1.03 -29.57
C VAL A 307 4.84 -0.23 -28.33
N PHE A 308 5.77 -0.80 -27.56
CA PHE A 308 6.39 -0.14 -26.43
C PHE A 308 7.68 0.53 -26.86
N ALA A 309 7.68 1.85 -26.95
CA ALA A 309 8.84 2.62 -27.37
C ALA A 309 9.75 2.96 -26.18
N THR A 310 11.03 2.60 -26.29
CA THR A 310 12.11 3.17 -25.47
C THR A 310 12.96 4.11 -26.33
N THR A 311 13.90 4.83 -25.70
CA THR A 311 14.75 5.84 -26.35
C THR A 311 15.46 5.36 -27.63
N TYR A 312 15.85 4.09 -27.69
CA TYR A 312 16.62 3.54 -28.82
C TYR A 312 15.99 2.30 -29.49
N ILE A 313 15.03 1.65 -28.83
CA ILE A 313 14.42 0.39 -29.29
C ILE A 313 12.92 0.44 -29.07
N ARG A 314 12.15 0.07 -30.10
CA ARG A 314 10.71 -0.17 -30.00
C ARG A 314 10.47 -1.67 -29.90
N PHE A 315 9.80 -2.09 -28.84
CA PHE A 315 9.47 -3.49 -28.57
C PHE A 315 8.02 -3.78 -28.94
N HIS A 316 7.73 -4.99 -29.40
CA HIS A 316 6.35 -5.45 -29.51
C HIS A 316 5.85 -5.83 -28.12
N THR A 317 4.74 -5.25 -27.65
CA THR A 317 4.22 -5.46 -26.29
C THR A 317 3.91 -6.93 -26.01
N ASP A 318 3.18 -7.60 -26.90
CA ASP A 318 2.79 -9.01 -26.69
C ASP A 318 3.98 -9.98 -26.64
N SER A 319 4.95 -9.80 -27.53
CA SER A 319 6.15 -10.65 -27.57
C SER A 319 7.05 -10.38 -26.36
N LEU A 320 7.21 -9.11 -25.96
CA LEU A 320 7.94 -8.74 -24.75
C LEU A 320 7.26 -9.32 -23.49
N LEU A 321 5.94 -9.22 -23.38
CA LEU A 321 5.18 -9.79 -22.26
C LEU A 321 5.30 -11.31 -22.21
N SER A 322 5.24 -11.99 -23.36
CA SER A 322 5.41 -13.45 -23.44
C SER A 322 6.80 -13.90 -22.99
N LEU A 323 7.84 -13.14 -23.33
CA LEU A 323 9.21 -13.39 -22.92
C LEU A 323 9.39 -13.15 -21.42
N VAL A 324 8.85 -12.03 -20.92
CA VAL A 324 8.89 -11.67 -19.51
C VAL A 324 8.17 -12.72 -18.66
N ASN A 325 6.97 -13.14 -19.06
CA ASN A 325 6.21 -14.17 -18.35
C ASN A 325 6.96 -15.51 -18.33
N ARG A 326 7.52 -15.93 -19.47
CA ARG A 326 8.30 -17.17 -19.56
C ARG A 326 9.55 -17.15 -18.67
N VAL A 327 10.23 -16.01 -18.60
CA VAL A 327 11.55 -15.93 -17.96
C VAL A 327 11.45 -15.58 -16.47
N PHE A 328 10.51 -14.71 -16.10
CA PHE A 328 10.45 -14.13 -14.75
C PHE A 328 9.25 -14.58 -13.92
N VAL A 329 8.14 -15.04 -14.52
CA VAL A 329 6.90 -15.37 -13.79
C VAL A 329 6.68 -16.88 -13.64
N VAL A 330 7.00 -17.69 -14.66
CA VAL A 330 6.70 -19.13 -14.64
C VAL A 330 7.53 -19.90 -13.60
N ASP A 331 8.77 -19.49 -13.32
CA ASP A 331 9.65 -20.25 -12.42
C ASP A 331 9.43 -19.94 -10.93
N THR A 332 8.68 -18.88 -10.57
CA THR A 332 8.45 -18.54 -9.16
C THR A 332 7.47 -19.48 -8.45
N TRP A 333 6.72 -20.31 -9.20
CA TRP A 333 5.78 -21.29 -8.64
C TRP A 333 6.43 -22.63 -8.27
N ASP A 334 7.49 -23.06 -8.98
CA ASP A 334 8.13 -24.36 -8.72
C ASP A 334 9.17 -24.31 -7.60
N ASP A 335 9.78 -23.14 -7.34
CA ASP A 335 10.74 -22.96 -6.24
C ASP A 335 10.05 -22.84 -4.86
N GLN A 336 8.74 -22.65 -4.81
CA GLN A 336 7.94 -22.65 -3.56
C GLN A 336 7.54 -24.07 -3.10
N LYS A 337 7.84 -25.12 -3.88
CA LYS A 337 7.47 -26.52 -3.58
C LYS A 337 8.63 -27.44 -3.19
N LYS A 338 9.85 -26.92 -3.01
CA LYS A 338 11.00 -27.72 -2.57
C LYS A 338 11.42 -27.45 -1.14
#